data_AF-A0A842Q486-F1
#
_entry.id   AF-A0A842Q486-F1
#
_cell.length_a   1.000
_cell.length_b   1.000
_cell.length_c   1.000
_cell.angle_alpha   90.00
_cell.angle_beta   90.00
_cell.angle_gamma   90.00
#
_symmetry.space_group_name_H-M   'P 1'
#
loop_
_entity.id
_entity.type
_entity.pdbx_description
1 polymer ?
#
loop_
_entity_poly.entity_id
_entity_poly.type
_entity_poly.pdbx_seq_one_letter_code
_entity_poly.pdbx_strand_id
1 'polypeptide(L)'
;MLAKINDISQINVKVTKLDIDDFGSVIPLRELDLKLPQDDDSIGDTLRHSSYAILFTKGDREDDGSTIILARGVTTEELNEEKERTVQAVQDKEKKYNKG
;
A
#
# COMPACT_ATOMS: atom_id res chain seq x y z
N MET A 1 2.94 -1.39 -3.80
CA MET A 1 2.96 -1.19 -2.33
C MET A 1 1.58 -0.92 -1.77
N LEU A 2 1.36 -1.26 -0.49
CA LEU A 2 0.26 -0.73 0.32
C LEU A 2 0.61 0.68 0.80
N ALA A 3 -0.35 1.60 0.73
CA ALA A 3 -0.15 2.98 1.15
C ALA A 3 -1.41 3.58 1.76
N LYS A 4 -1.22 4.51 2.70
CA LYS A 4 -2.24 5.44 3.18
C LYS A 4 -2.20 6.70 2.34
N ILE A 5 -3.37 7.17 1.92
CA ILE A 5 -3.49 8.41 1.15
C ILE A 5 -3.56 9.59 2.13
N ASN A 6 -2.65 10.54 1.99
CA ASN A 6 -2.58 11.71 2.86
C ASN A 6 -3.15 12.96 2.18
N ASP A 7 -2.77 13.18 0.92
CA ASP A 7 -3.25 14.32 0.13
C ASP A 7 -3.17 14.05 -1.37
N ILE A 8 -4.08 14.66 -2.15
CA ILE A 8 -4.18 14.48 -3.60
C ILE A 8 -4.29 15.85 -4.27
N SER A 9 -3.26 16.22 -5.01
CA SER A 9 -3.22 17.40 -5.89
C SER A 9 -3.57 17.03 -7.35
N GLN A 10 -3.52 17.99 -8.27
CA GLN A 10 -3.75 17.73 -9.70
C GLN A 10 -2.63 16.89 -10.34
N ILE A 11 -1.40 17.00 -9.84
CA ILE A 11 -0.23 16.38 -10.48
C ILE A 11 0.40 15.27 -9.63
N ASN A 12 0.21 15.35 -8.32
CA ASN A 12 0.91 14.52 -7.35
C ASN A 12 -0.03 14.01 -6.25
N VAL A 13 0.34 12.89 -5.64
CA VAL A 13 -0.31 12.30 -4.45
C VAL A 13 0.74 12.12 -3.37
N LYS A 14 0.46 12.65 -2.18
CA LYS A 14 1.23 12.37 -0.97
C LYS A 14 0.66 11.15 -0.28
N VAL A 15 1.51 10.17 -0.03
CA VAL A 15 1.14 8.91 0.62
C VAL A 15 2.12 8.53 1.71
N THR A 16 1.68 7.72 2.67
CA THR A 16 2.56 7.00 3.58
C THR A 16 2.64 5.56 3.12
N LYS A 17 3.84 5.08 2.76
CA LYS A 17 4.07 3.66 2.49
C LYS A 17 3.87 2.87 3.78
N LEU A 18 3.09 1.81 3.70
CA LEU A 18 2.77 0.95 4.83
C LEU A 18 3.36 -0.45 4.63
N ASP A 19 3.55 -1.14 5.75
CA ASP A 19 3.82 -2.57 5.80
C ASP A 19 3.01 -3.21 6.93
N ILE A 20 2.91 -4.54 6.94
CA ILE A 20 2.28 -5.30 8.02
C ILE A 20 3.36 -6.13 8.70
N ASP A 21 3.56 -5.88 9.99
CA ASP A 21 4.54 -6.64 10.76
C ASP A 21 4.05 -8.05 11.12
N ASP A 22 4.95 -8.85 11.71
CA ASP A 22 4.68 -10.24 12.09
C ASP A 22 3.59 -10.38 13.18
N PHE A 23 3.19 -9.28 13.81
CA PHE A 23 2.10 -9.22 14.80
C PHE A 23 0.77 -8.78 14.18
N GLY A 24 0.72 -8.54 12.87
CA GLY A 24 -0.48 -8.07 12.17
C GLY A 24 -0.76 -6.58 12.38
N SER A 25 0.25 -5.80 12.78
CA SER A 25 0.13 -4.36 12.93
C SER A 25 0.54 -3.65 11.64
N VAL A 26 -0.26 -2.67 11.23
CA VAL A 26 0.07 -1.80 10.09
C VAL A 26 1.07 -0.75 10.56
N ILE A 27 2.28 -0.80 10.02
CA ILE A 27 3.37 0.12 10.38
C ILE A 27 3.66 1.10 9.23
N PRO A 28 3.83 2.40 9.52
CA PRO A 28 4.29 3.35 8.53
C PRO A 28 5.79 3.19 8.30
N LEU A 29 6.21 3.11 7.03
CA LEU A 29 7.62 3.02 6.67
C LEU A 29 8.22 4.39 6.35
N ARG A 30 7.58 5.16 5.46
CA ARG A 30 8.01 6.51 5.05
C ARG A 30 6.92 7.22 4.27
N GLU A 31 7.02 8.53 4.17
CA GLU A 31 6.20 9.35 3.27
C GLU A 31 6.80 9.38 1.86
N LEU A 32 5.93 9.47 0.85
CA LEU A 32 6.27 9.54 -0.57
C LEU A 32 5.37 10.55 -1.27
N ASP A 33 5.93 11.30 -2.20
CA ASP A 33 5.27 12.21 -3.12
C ASP A 33 5.33 11.58 -4.53
N LEU A 34 4.22 10.99 -4.95
CA LEU A 34 4.13 10.24 -6.21
C LEU A 34 3.44 11.09 -7.27
N LYS A 35 3.80 10.88 -8.54
CA LYS A 35 3.16 11.57 -9.67
C LYS A 35 1.93 10.81 -10.14
N LEU A 36 0.87 11.54 -10.45
CA LEU A 36 -0.25 11.03 -11.23
C LEU A 36 0.13 11.00 -12.72
N PRO A 37 -0.43 10.06 -13.51
CA PRO A 37 -0.32 10.12 -14.96
C PRO A 37 -1.04 11.39 -15.49
N GLN A 38 -0.45 12.06 -16.48
CA GLN A 38 -0.97 13.35 -16.97
C GLN A 38 -2.25 13.22 -17.81
N ASP A 39 -2.49 12.05 -18.40
CA ASP A 39 -3.58 11.81 -19.34
C ASP A 39 -4.67 10.88 -18.76
N ASP A 40 -4.60 10.57 -17.46
CA ASP A 40 -5.50 9.61 -16.81
C ASP A 40 -5.91 10.04 -15.39
N ASP A 41 -7.07 10.69 -15.30
CA ASP A 41 -7.65 11.14 -14.04
C ASP A 41 -8.26 10.00 -13.21
N SER A 42 -8.46 8.81 -13.78
CA SER A 42 -9.15 7.70 -13.10
C SER A 42 -8.41 7.20 -11.87
N ILE A 43 -7.07 7.29 -11.89
CA ILE A 43 -6.22 6.97 -10.74
C ILE A 43 -6.47 7.99 -9.63
N GLY A 44 -6.49 9.28 -9.96
CA GLY A 44 -6.80 10.35 -9.00
C GLY A 44 -8.16 10.14 -8.36
N ASP A 45 -9.18 9.85 -9.16
CA ASP A 45 -10.55 9.60 -8.69
C ASP A 45 -10.64 8.37 -7.78
N THR A 46 -9.96 7.28 -8.11
CA THR A 46 -9.91 6.06 -7.26
C THR A 46 -9.33 6.39 -5.88
N LEU A 47 -8.25 7.17 -5.86
CA LEU A 47 -7.57 7.54 -4.62
C LEU A 47 -8.38 8.52 -3.78
N ARG A 48 -9.16 9.42 -4.38
CA ARG A 48 -10.03 10.37 -3.65
C ARG A 48 -11.12 9.67 -2.83
N HIS A 49 -11.55 8.48 -3.24
CA HIS A 49 -12.58 7.71 -2.56
C HIS A 49 -12.03 6.67 -1.58
N SER A 50 -10.70 6.61 -1.39
CA SER A 50 -10.03 5.54 -0.64
C SER A 50 -9.04 6.12 0.37
N SER A 51 -9.13 5.69 1.64
CA SER A 51 -8.12 6.06 2.66
C SER A 51 -6.82 5.25 2.53
N TYR A 52 -6.94 4.03 2.02
CA TYR A 52 -5.83 3.11 1.76
C TYR A 52 -5.91 2.60 0.33
N ALA A 53 -4.76 2.35 -0.29
CA ALA A 53 -4.69 1.83 -1.63
C ALA A 53 -3.49 0.90 -1.84
N ILE A 54 -3.63 -0.03 -2.77
CA ILE A 54 -2.50 -0.69 -3.41
C ILE A 54 -2.10 0.14 -4.62
N LEU A 55 -0.86 0.61 -4.61
CA LEU A 55 -0.27 1.44 -5.65
C LEU A 55 0.77 0.63 -6.42
N PHE A 56 0.68 0.69 -7.75
CA PHE A 56 1.71 0.21 -8.66
C PHE A 56 2.37 1.42 -9.30
N THR A 57 3.70 1.48 -9.26
CA THR A 57 4.47 2.61 -9.78
C THR A 57 5.36 2.15 -10.94
N LYS A 58 5.71 3.08 -11.82
CA LYS A 58 6.61 2.83 -12.94
C LYS A 58 8.06 2.82 -12.46
N GLY A 59 8.73 1.67 -12.61
CA GLY A 59 10.13 1.46 -12.27
C GLY A 59 10.32 0.45 -11.14
N ASP A 60 11.54 -0.04 -10.98
CA ASP A 60 11.86 -1.09 -9.98
C ASP A 60 11.94 -0.55 -8.54
N ARG A 61 11.83 0.78 -8.37
CA ARG A 61 11.92 1.43 -7.06
C ARG A 61 10.66 2.24 -6.78
N GLU A 62 9.97 1.85 -5.72
CA GLU A 62 8.83 2.57 -5.14
C GLU A 62 9.34 3.77 -4.32
N ASP A 63 10.02 4.69 -5.01
CA ASP A 63 10.68 5.87 -4.46
C ASP A 63 9.89 7.16 -4.77
N ASP A 64 10.36 8.25 -4.18
CA ASP A 64 9.79 9.59 -4.34
C ASP A 64 9.85 10.04 -5.81
N GLY A 65 8.79 10.69 -6.29
CA GLY A 65 8.67 11.17 -7.68
C GLY A 65 8.32 10.10 -8.72
N SER A 66 8.17 8.83 -8.33
CA SER A 66 7.69 7.76 -9.22
C SER A 66 6.25 8.00 -9.67
N THR A 67 5.93 7.61 -10.91
CA THR A 67 4.58 7.75 -11.47
C THR A 67 3.72 6.54 -11.16
N ILE A 68 2.52 6.76 -10.64
CA ILE A 68 1.52 5.71 -10.41
C ILE A 68 0.97 5.25 -11.77
N ILE A 69 0.94 3.94 -12.00
CA ILE A 69 0.40 3.32 -13.23
C ILE A 69 -0.90 2.56 -12.98
N LEU A 70 -1.16 2.19 -11.73
CA LEU A 70 -2.40 1.56 -11.32
C LEU A 70 -2.63 1.84 -9.84
N ALA A 71 -3.88 2.11 -9.47
CA ALA A 71 -4.32 2.22 -8.09
C ALA A 71 -5.56 1.36 -7.88
N ARG A 72 -5.64 0.73 -6.71
CA ARG A 72 -6.84 0.07 -6.23
C ARG A 72 -7.08 0.50 -4.78
N GLY A 73 -8.29 1.00 -4.50
CA GLY A 73 -8.73 1.26 -3.13
C GLY A 73 -8.77 -0.03 -2.32
N VAL A 74 -8.38 0.06 -1.05
CA VAL A 74 -8.40 -1.06 -0.08
C VAL A 74 -9.42 -0.73 0.99
N THR A 75 -10.38 -1.64 1.21
CA THR A 75 -11.34 -1.46 2.31
C THR A 75 -10.73 -1.84 3.65
N THR A 76 -11.36 -1.42 4.74
CA THR A 76 -10.93 -1.78 6.10
C THR A 76 -11.00 -3.30 6.32
N GLU A 77 -11.98 -3.96 5.73
CA GLU A 77 -12.16 -5.41 5.79
C GLU A 77 -11.00 -6.13 5.08
N GLU A 78 -10.69 -5.72 3.84
CA GLU A 78 -9.56 -6.29 3.09
C GLU A 78 -8.22 -6.11 3.81
N LEU A 79 -8.03 -4.94 4.44
CA LEU A 79 -6.84 -4.67 5.25
C LEU A 79 -6.78 -5.57 6.49
N ASN A 80 -7.91 -5.80 7.16
CA ASN A 80 -7.97 -6.70 8.31
C ASN A 80 -7.70 -8.15 7.93
N GLU A 81 -8.27 -8.62 6.81
CA GLU A 81 -7.97 -9.95 6.29
C GLU A 81 -6.48 -10.11 5.99
N GLU A 82 -5.83 -9.11 5.41
CA GLU A 82 -4.40 -9.17 5.12
C GLU A 82 -3.56 -9.24 6.41
N LYS A 83 -3.93 -8.47 7.44
CA LYS A 83 -3.28 -8.54 8.76
C LYS A 83 -3.37 -9.94 9.37
N GLU A 84 -4.56 -10.55 9.32
CA GLU A 84 -4.78 -11.91 9.81
C GLU A 84 -3.96 -12.94 9.02
N ARG A 85 -3.91 -12.81 7.69
CA ARG A 85 -3.09 -13.67 6.81
C ARG A 85 -1.61 -13.59 7.15
N THR A 86 -1.07 -12.39 7.40
CA THR A 86 0.34 -12.21 7.79
C THR A 86 0.66 -12.93 9.10
N VAL A 87 -0.16 -12.74 10.13
CA VAL A 87 0.04 -13.42 11.43
C VAL A 87 0.00 -14.93 11.27
N GLN A 88 -0.98 -15.46 10.52
CA GLN A 88 -1.11 -16.89 10.27
C GLN A 88 0.12 -17.45 9.56
N ALA A 89 0.64 -16.74 8.55
CA ALA A 89 1.83 -17.16 7.81
C ALA A 89 3.09 -17.23 8.69
N VAL A 90 3.24 -16.31 9.66
CA VAL A 90 4.33 -16.35 10.64
C VAL A 90 4.20 -17.55 11.57
N GLN A 91 3.02 -17.76 12.15
CA GLN A 91 2.76 -18.92 13.03
C GLN A 91 2.99 -20.25 12.31
N ASP A 92 2.62 -20.35 11.03
CA ASP A 92 2.82 -21.57 10.26
C ASP A 92 4.29 -21.82 9.91
N LYS A 93 5.08 -20.75 9.69
CA LYS A 93 6.54 -20.86 9.60
C LYS A 93 7.13 -21.38 10.91
N GLU A 94 6.77 -20.80 12.05
CA GLU A 94 7.27 -21.24 13.37
C GLU A 94 6.93 -22.71 13.66
N LYS A 95 5.69 -23.13 13.38
CA LYS A 95 5.26 -24.54 13.51
C LYS A 95 6.05 -25.47 12.61
N LYS A 96 6.43 -25.03 11.41
CA LYS A 96 7.24 -25.82 10.47
C LYS A 96 8.69 -25.95 10.95
N TYR A 97 9.27 -24.89 11.51
CA TYR A 97 10.62 -24.93 12.08
C TYR A 97 10.71 -25.80 13.35
N ASN A 98 9.70 -25.77 14.22
CA ASN A 98 9.67 -26.58 15.45
C ASN A 98 9.35 -28.08 15.24
N LYS A 99 9.09 -28.50 13.99
CA LYS A 99 8.83 -29.90 13.62
C LYS A 99 9.97 -30.55 12.80
N GLY A 100 11.05 -29.81 12.53
CA GLY A 100 12.27 -30.32 11.88
C GLY A 100 13.35 -30.63 12.89
#